data_AF-A0A0C3Q429-F1
#
_entry.id   AF-A0A0C3Q429-F1
#
_cell.length_a   1.000
_cell.length_b   1.000
_cell.length_c   1.000
_cell.angle_alpha   90.00
_cell.angle_beta   90.00
_cell.angle_gamma   90.00
#
_symmetry.space_group_name_H-M   'P 1'
#
loop_
_entity.id
_entity.type
_entity.pdbx_description
1 polymer ?
#
loop_
_entity_poly.entity_id
_entity_poly.type
_entity_poly.pdbx_seq_one_letter_code
_entity_poly.pdbx_strand_id
1 'polypeptide(L)'
;ATSLGAVGAGGGYGSGTGGFQGSGIRITRKRTRQTEDTSNPTVCDVCIRTIGRGGLVPRTRTMPLSFAVEVICISCSVKYSRCSDCGGGSGRVGVGKWRAKELFENGRKTCKLPHVRVGGGELELSVWEVPWEVKDKKEFGTLMTAIKQLWTERVYARLAIPEVLEGGEDPWPPNANGSGSLRNSPPPERTFKDVEEVIARGWPAREQLLRSTPSSSRDTHRRYLGLSWAKSRARRERAAGKLPDPSKYAEGAQDVLMENVRRTNLLVPPASTLVGMWIVDWDMRNRSVLLSTSAPFESSDAEDKNIIGVGELMTRVLQDYEQYKKANPASPIRAPQHIWIATRSITALGNARMNDTLTRRRGFVPVDEYIALHPGTDRSLFQSVPDGHAWVDEAPWIRNPESGELEVLVRWLGDEIDMARLDQIKDMEYGRKSKEVQIASRARKPSGSK
;
A
#
# COMPACT_ATOMS: atom_id res chain seq x y z
N ALA A 1 6.25 -51.57 41.31
CA ALA A 1 5.18 -52.14 42.15
C ALA A 1 4.02 -51.16 42.12
N THR A 2 3.06 -51.34 41.20
CA THR A 2 1.74 -51.96 41.44
C THR A 2 0.93 -51.17 42.47
N SER A 3 -0.29 -50.70 42.23
CA SER A 3 -1.41 -51.24 41.45
C SER A 3 -2.46 -50.13 41.26
N LEU A 4 -2.91 -49.81 40.04
CA LEU A 4 -4.07 -50.35 39.30
C LEU A 4 -5.45 -49.88 39.80
N GLY A 5 -6.27 -49.44 38.83
CA GLY A 5 -7.71 -49.21 38.98
C GLY A 5 -8.32 -48.43 37.81
N ALA A 6 -8.42 -49.07 36.64
CA ALA A 6 -9.11 -48.54 35.46
C ALA A 6 -10.40 -49.33 35.21
N VAL A 7 -11.51 -48.65 34.90
CA VAL A 7 -12.68 -49.03 34.03
C VAL A 7 -13.49 -47.72 33.88
N GLY A 8 -14.01 -47.21 32.76
CA GLY A 8 -14.30 -47.74 31.44
C GLY A 8 -15.80 -47.54 31.11
N ALA A 9 -16.08 -46.90 29.96
CA ALA A 9 -17.29 -46.94 29.13
C ALA A 9 -18.41 -45.88 29.27
N GLY A 10 -18.72 -45.25 28.11
CA GLY A 10 -20.11 -45.08 27.65
C GLY A 10 -20.42 -43.76 26.91
N GLY A 11 -20.86 -43.87 25.64
CA GLY A 11 -21.29 -42.80 24.71
C GLY A 11 -22.32 -41.80 25.28
N GLY A 12 -22.59 -40.63 24.69
CA GLY A 12 -22.74 -40.30 23.27
C GLY A 12 -24.03 -39.47 23.11
N TYR A 13 -23.92 -38.33 22.43
CA TYR A 13 -24.99 -37.45 21.88
C TYR A 13 -25.97 -36.73 22.83
N GLY A 14 -26.07 -35.40 22.69
CA GLY A 14 -27.15 -34.61 23.27
C GLY A 14 -26.91 -33.10 23.21
N SER A 15 -27.32 -32.49 22.12
CA SER A 15 -27.47 -31.05 21.89
C SER A 15 -28.17 -30.30 23.03
N GLY A 16 -27.60 -29.17 23.45
CA GLY A 16 -28.21 -28.26 24.42
C GLY A 16 -27.67 -26.85 24.27
N THR A 17 -28.37 -26.04 23.49
CA THR A 17 -28.19 -24.60 23.31
C THR A 17 -28.22 -23.85 24.64
N GLY A 18 -27.12 -23.19 25.01
CA GLY A 18 -27.04 -22.27 26.15
C GLY A 18 -26.21 -21.06 25.75
N GLY A 19 -26.91 -20.00 25.30
CA GLY A 19 -26.29 -18.78 24.81
C GLY A 19 -25.55 -18.02 25.91
N PHE A 20 -24.23 -17.92 25.76
CA PHE A 20 -23.45 -16.86 26.38
C PHE A 20 -23.40 -15.68 25.40
N GLN A 21 -24.25 -14.68 25.66
CA GLN A 21 -24.13 -13.35 25.08
C GLN A 21 -22.86 -12.69 25.63
N GLY A 22 -21.70 -13.07 25.09
CA GLY A 22 -20.49 -12.28 25.21
C GLY A 22 -20.70 -11.00 24.41
N SER A 23 -20.92 -9.89 25.13
CA SER A 23 -20.97 -8.53 24.59
C SER A 23 -19.69 -8.24 23.83
N GLY A 24 -19.67 -8.60 22.54
CA GLY A 24 -18.62 -8.27 21.61
C GLY A 24 -18.51 -6.75 21.56
N ILE A 25 -17.43 -6.23 22.15
CA ILE A 25 -17.00 -4.86 21.94
C ILE A 25 -16.74 -4.72 20.44
N ARG A 26 -17.76 -4.25 19.71
CA ARG A 26 -17.59 -3.72 18.37
C ARG A 26 -16.61 -2.56 18.51
N ILE A 27 -15.38 -2.75 18.06
CA ILE A 27 -14.42 -1.65 17.92
C ILE A 27 -14.88 -0.80 16.72
N THR A 28 -15.95 -0.03 16.92
CA THR A 28 -16.25 1.14 16.11
C THR A 28 -15.31 2.25 16.56
N ARG A 29 -14.05 2.26 16.11
CA ARG A 29 -13.14 3.40 16.31
C ARG A 29 -13.53 4.56 15.39
N LYS A 30 -14.73 5.10 15.58
CA LYS A 30 -15.04 6.51 15.35
C LYS A 30 -15.01 7.19 16.72
N ARG A 31 -13.82 7.53 17.21
CA ARG A 31 -13.72 8.55 18.29
C ARG A 31 -14.07 9.87 17.64
N THR A 32 -15.33 10.25 17.67
CA THR A 32 -15.71 11.66 17.62
C THR A 32 -15.11 12.25 18.89
N ARG A 33 -13.99 12.98 18.79
CA ARG A 33 -13.36 13.64 19.94
C ARG A 33 -14.42 14.58 20.51
N GLN A 34 -14.91 14.28 21.72
CA GLN A 34 -15.83 15.16 22.42
C GLN A 34 -15.01 16.30 23.01
N THR A 35 -14.76 17.33 22.21
CA THR A 35 -14.00 18.52 22.61
C THR A 35 -14.64 19.27 23.77
N GLU A 36 -15.92 19.01 24.06
CA GLU A 36 -16.70 19.59 25.16
C GLU A 36 -16.50 18.83 26.49
N ASP A 37 -15.90 17.63 26.48
CA ASP A 37 -15.64 16.87 27.70
C ASP A 37 -14.39 17.38 28.41
N THR A 38 -14.61 18.07 29.53
CA THR A 38 -13.55 18.65 30.36
C THR A 38 -12.85 17.63 31.27
N SER A 39 -13.35 16.40 31.37
CA SER A 39 -12.75 15.35 32.20
C SER A 39 -11.64 14.58 31.48
N ASN A 40 -11.68 14.58 30.14
CA ASN A 40 -10.77 13.83 29.30
C ASN A 40 -9.40 14.52 29.10
N PRO A 41 -8.34 13.73 28.83
CA PRO A 41 -7.06 14.26 28.37
C PRO A 41 -7.20 15.03 27.06
N THR A 42 -6.60 16.22 27.00
CA THR A 42 -6.50 16.99 25.77
C THR A 42 -5.27 16.51 25.00
N VAL A 43 -5.48 16.06 23.77
CA VAL A 43 -4.44 15.47 22.92
C VAL A 43 -4.19 16.32 21.67
N CYS A 44 -2.91 16.51 21.32
CA CYS A 44 -2.53 17.20 20.10
C CYS A 44 -3.13 16.47 18.86
N ASP A 45 -3.68 17.19 17.90
CA ASP A 45 -4.20 16.63 16.64
C ASP A 45 -3.09 16.23 15.66
N VAL A 46 -1.84 16.65 15.93
CA VAL A 46 -0.68 16.41 15.06
C VAL A 46 0.14 15.23 15.57
N CYS A 47 0.70 15.33 16.77
CA CYS A 47 1.54 14.26 17.35
C CYS A 47 0.78 13.28 18.24
N ILE A 48 -0.52 13.49 18.48
CA ILE A 48 -1.38 12.62 19.32
C ILE A 48 -0.98 12.58 20.82
N ARG A 49 0.14 13.19 21.22
CA ARG A 49 0.56 13.32 22.62
C ARG A 49 -0.46 14.08 23.46
N THR A 50 -0.61 13.66 24.72
CA THR A 50 -1.39 14.40 25.73
C THR A 50 -0.65 15.69 26.08
N ILE A 51 -1.33 16.83 25.99
CA ILE A 51 -0.74 18.16 26.25
C ILE A 51 -1.41 18.89 27.41
N GLY A 52 -2.46 18.29 27.97
CA GLY A 52 -3.22 18.87 29.06
C GLY A 52 -4.44 18.02 29.40
N ARG A 53 -5.32 18.58 30.23
CA ARG A 53 -6.59 17.99 30.61
C ARG A 53 -7.66 19.08 30.57
N GLY A 54 -8.81 18.77 29.99
CA GLY A 54 -9.86 19.77 29.78
C GLY A 54 -10.45 19.74 28.37
N GLY A 55 -11.47 20.57 28.21
CA GLY A 55 -12.25 20.71 26.99
C GLY A 55 -12.73 22.15 26.85
N LEU A 56 -13.29 22.47 25.69
CA LEU A 56 -13.86 23.78 25.41
C LEU A 56 -15.35 23.74 25.69
N VAL A 57 -15.79 24.59 26.61
CA VAL A 57 -17.20 24.73 26.94
C VAL A 57 -17.72 26.10 26.45
N PRO A 58 -18.90 26.13 25.84
CA PRO A 58 -19.53 27.38 25.46
C PRO A 58 -19.86 28.20 26.72
N ARG A 59 -19.71 29.52 26.65
CA ARG A 59 -20.00 30.44 27.77
C ARG A 59 -21.44 30.25 28.27
N THR A 60 -22.36 30.01 27.35
CA THR A 60 -23.74 29.63 27.65
C THR A 60 -23.87 28.13 27.45
N ARG A 61 -23.99 27.37 28.55
CA ARG A 61 -24.05 25.89 28.55
C ARG A 61 -25.23 25.29 27.77
N THR A 62 -26.19 26.11 27.34
CA THR A 62 -27.38 25.67 26.59
C THR A 62 -27.17 25.63 25.08
N MET A 63 -26.05 26.13 24.55
CA MET A 63 -25.76 26.11 23.11
C MET A 63 -24.54 25.23 22.82
N PRO A 64 -24.55 24.35 21.81
CA PRO A 64 -23.37 23.60 21.41
C PRO A 64 -22.32 24.50 20.74
N LEU A 65 -21.06 24.05 20.67
CA LEU A 65 -20.03 24.74 19.88
C LEU A 65 -20.40 24.73 18.39
N SER A 66 -20.48 25.91 17.77
CA SER A 66 -20.83 26.07 16.35
C SER A 66 -19.64 25.91 15.38
N PHE A 67 -18.45 25.65 15.90
CA PHE A 67 -17.22 25.46 15.15
C PHE A 67 -16.47 24.25 15.70
N ALA A 68 -15.63 23.63 14.87
CA ALA A 68 -14.69 22.64 15.39
C ALA A 68 -13.34 23.27 15.73
N VAL A 69 -12.64 22.58 16.60
CA VAL A 69 -11.39 23.03 17.19
C VAL A 69 -10.34 21.98 16.90
N GLU A 70 -9.17 22.45 16.49
CA GLU A 70 -7.96 21.64 16.42
C GLU A 70 -7.01 22.11 17.51
N VAL A 71 -6.55 21.17 18.32
CA VAL A 71 -5.62 21.41 19.41
C VAL A 71 -4.23 21.01 18.94
N ILE A 72 -3.30 21.95 18.91
CA ILE A 72 -1.95 21.73 18.40
C ILE A 72 -0.95 22.21 19.46
N CYS A 73 0.01 21.37 19.83
CA CYS A 73 1.08 21.78 20.74
C CYS A 73 2.02 22.79 20.08
N ILE A 74 2.67 23.64 20.87
CA ILE A 74 3.61 24.68 20.37
C ILE A 74 4.70 24.05 19.49
N SER A 75 5.26 22.90 19.90
CA SER A 75 6.25 22.21 19.08
C SER A 75 5.71 21.81 17.70
N CYS A 76 4.49 21.25 17.63
CA CYS A 76 3.88 20.86 16.37
C CYS A 76 3.49 22.06 15.50
N SER A 77 3.03 23.17 16.11
CA SER A 77 2.69 24.38 15.36
C SER A 77 3.92 25.04 14.73
N VAL A 78 5.11 24.82 15.29
CA VAL A 78 6.39 25.25 14.70
C VAL A 78 6.81 24.32 13.56
N LYS A 79 6.74 23.00 13.74
CA LYS A 79 7.28 21.99 12.81
C LYS A 79 6.36 21.64 11.63
N TYR A 80 5.04 21.69 11.81
CA TYR A 80 4.08 21.15 10.85
C TYR A 80 3.09 22.18 10.35
N SER A 81 2.59 21.96 9.14
CA SER A 81 1.48 22.70 8.56
C SER A 81 0.51 21.73 7.90
N ARG A 82 -0.76 22.13 7.81
CA ARG A 82 -1.79 21.35 7.17
C ARG A 82 -1.92 21.74 5.72
N CYS A 83 -1.78 20.77 4.83
CA CYS A 83 -1.97 21.01 3.41
C CYS A 83 -3.46 20.91 3.03
N SER A 84 -4.04 22.01 2.52
CA SER A 84 -5.46 22.08 2.14
C SER A 84 -5.87 21.16 0.98
N ASP A 85 -4.92 20.83 0.10
CA ASP A 85 -5.18 20.04 -1.12
C ASP A 85 -4.85 18.55 -0.91
N CYS A 86 -4.13 18.20 0.16
CA CYS A 86 -3.80 16.83 0.52
C CYS A 86 -4.97 16.14 1.23
N GLY A 87 -5.71 15.27 0.53
CA GLY A 87 -6.74 14.41 1.15
C GLY A 87 -8.11 14.59 0.52
N GLY A 88 -8.72 13.47 0.11
CA GLY A 88 -10.11 13.42 -0.32
C GLY A 88 -11.03 13.88 0.80
N GLY A 89 -12.10 14.60 0.42
CA GLY A 89 -13.04 15.25 1.32
C GLY A 89 -13.80 14.29 2.22
N SER A 90 -13.14 13.76 3.25
CA SER A 90 -13.85 13.28 4.42
C SER A 90 -14.49 14.52 5.04
N GLY A 91 -15.82 14.59 5.08
CA GLY A 91 -16.61 15.71 5.64
C GLY A 91 -16.42 15.93 7.14
N ARG A 92 -15.18 15.86 7.62
CA ARG A 92 -14.71 16.29 8.94
C ARG A 92 -14.26 17.74 8.81
N VAL A 93 -14.26 18.44 9.93
CA VAL A 93 -13.67 19.77 9.99
C VAL A 93 -12.16 19.66 9.81
N GLY A 94 -11.62 20.56 8.98
CA GLY A 94 -10.23 20.53 8.56
C GLY A 94 -10.00 19.56 7.40
N VAL A 95 -10.02 20.07 6.17
CA VAL A 95 -9.65 19.31 4.98
C VAL A 95 -8.14 19.39 4.84
N GLY A 96 -7.44 18.25 4.79
CA GLY A 96 -5.99 18.24 4.62
C GLY A 96 -5.23 17.18 5.41
N LYS A 97 -4.00 16.86 4.99
CA LYS A 97 -3.02 16.06 5.75
C LYS A 97 -1.96 16.98 6.39
N TRP A 98 -1.53 16.62 7.60
CA TRP A 98 -0.40 17.27 8.27
C TRP A 98 0.92 16.86 7.60
N ARG A 99 1.80 17.84 7.38
CA ARG A 99 3.08 17.70 6.68
C ARG A 99 4.13 18.58 7.34
N ALA A 100 5.40 18.19 7.22
CA ALA A 100 6.52 19.03 7.63
C ALA A 100 6.49 20.37 6.87
N LYS A 101 6.79 21.49 7.54
CA LYS A 101 6.71 22.84 6.94
C LYS A 101 7.68 23.05 5.79
N GLU A 102 8.78 22.32 5.77
CA GLU A 102 9.80 22.27 4.72
C GLU A 102 9.24 21.77 3.37
N LEU A 103 8.05 21.17 3.38
CA LEU A 103 7.30 20.84 2.16
C LEU A 103 6.45 22.00 1.64
N PHE A 104 6.38 23.14 2.31
CA PHE A 104 5.58 24.30 1.90
C PHE A 104 6.50 25.40 1.41
N GLU A 105 6.15 25.99 0.27
CA GLU A 105 6.76 27.23 -0.16
C GLU A 105 6.19 28.38 0.68
N ASN A 106 7.02 29.39 0.95
CA ASN A 106 6.67 30.52 1.82
C ASN A 106 5.31 31.13 1.45
N GLY A 107 4.40 31.18 2.42
CA GLY A 107 3.05 31.75 2.25
C GLY A 107 2.02 30.84 1.57
N ARG A 108 2.38 29.64 1.10
CA ARG A 108 1.41 28.69 0.50
C ARG A 108 0.74 27.80 1.56
N LYS A 109 -0.56 27.54 1.38
CA LYS A 109 -1.35 26.59 2.18
C LYS A 109 -1.32 25.15 1.62
N THR A 110 -0.61 24.96 0.52
CA THR A 110 -0.46 23.68 -0.18
C THR A 110 1.00 23.26 -0.17
N CYS A 111 1.26 21.98 0.06
CA CYS A 111 2.63 21.45 0.01
C CYS A 111 3.13 21.32 -1.45
N LYS A 112 4.41 21.03 -1.63
CA LYS A 112 5.03 20.82 -2.96
C LYS A 112 4.77 19.44 -3.55
N LEU A 113 4.12 18.54 -2.80
CA LEU A 113 3.80 17.21 -3.29
C LEU A 113 2.64 17.25 -4.30
N PRO A 114 2.57 16.30 -5.25
CA PRO A 114 1.43 16.22 -6.16
C PRO A 114 0.12 15.99 -5.40
N HIS A 115 -0.90 16.75 -5.81
CA HIS A 115 -2.28 16.63 -5.31
C HIS A 115 -3.22 15.98 -6.32
N VAL A 116 -2.66 15.28 -7.32
CA VAL A 116 -3.42 14.67 -8.42
C VAL A 116 -4.41 13.66 -7.86
N ARG A 117 -5.71 13.92 -8.06
CA ARG A 117 -6.79 13.00 -7.65
C ARG A 117 -6.94 11.91 -8.71
N VAL A 118 -6.30 10.77 -8.46
CA VAL A 118 -6.37 9.60 -9.35
C VAL A 118 -7.80 9.01 -9.43
N GLY A 119 -8.63 9.20 -8.41
CA GLY A 119 -9.94 8.55 -8.26
C GLY A 119 -11.00 8.79 -9.36
N GLY A 120 -10.82 9.78 -10.23
CA GLY A 120 -11.69 10.00 -11.41
C GLY A 120 -10.94 10.44 -12.68
N GLY A 121 -9.61 10.39 -12.65
CA GLY A 121 -8.76 10.67 -13.81
C GLY A 121 -8.58 9.43 -14.68
N GLU A 122 -8.32 9.66 -15.95
CA GLU A 122 -7.92 8.61 -16.89
C GLU A 122 -6.50 8.13 -16.57
N LEU A 123 -6.36 6.81 -16.47
CA LEU A 123 -5.09 6.13 -16.28
C LEU A 123 -4.73 5.32 -17.51
N GLU A 124 -3.45 5.38 -17.86
CA GLU A 124 -2.83 4.48 -18.83
C GLU A 124 -1.83 3.56 -18.13
N LEU A 125 -1.92 2.27 -18.41
CA LEU A 125 -1.04 1.23 -17.88
C LEU A 125 -0.16 0.68 -18.99
N SER A 126 1.15 0.58 -18.76
CA SER A 126 2.08 -0.11 -19.65
C SER A 126 2.93 -1.11 -18.89
N VAL A 127 3.25 -2.22 -19.56
CA VAL A 127 4.09 -3.29 -19.02
C VAL A 127 5.21 -3.59 -20.02
N TRP A 128 6.44 -3.61 -19.52
CA TRP A 128 7.65 -3.74 -20.34
C TRP A 128 8.58 -4.82 -19.79
N GLU A 129 9.14 -5.68 -20.63
CA GLU A 129 10.26 -6.56 -20.28
C GLU A 129 11.55 -5.72 -20.20
N VAL A 130 12.22 -5.74 -19.04
CA VAL A 130 13.48 -5.01 -18.82
C VAL A 130 14.65 -6.00 -18.71
N PRO A 131 15.85 -5.63 -19.22
CA PRO A 131 16.18 -4.34 -19.82
C PRO A 131 15.81 -4.22 -21.32
N TRP A 132 15.36 -5.30 -21.94
CA TRP A 132 15.34 -5.48 -23.41
C TRP A 132 14.40 -4.53 -24.16
N GLU A 133 13.20 -4.26 -23.65
CA GLU A 133 12.23 -3.40 -24.34
C GLU A 133 12.40 -1.91 -24.00
N VAL A 134 13.30 -1.58 -23.07
CA VAL A 134 13.31 -0.26 -22.42
C VAL A 134 14.66 0.46 -22.54
N LYS A 135 15.79 -0.23 -22.37
CA LYS A 135 17.12 0.38 -22.19
C LYS A 135 17.60 1.25 -23.37
N ASP A 136 17.16 0.90 -24.59
CA ASP A 136 17.58 1.53 -25.86
C ASP A 136 16.53 2.51 -26.42
N LYS A 137 15.42 2.73 -25.70
CA LYS A 137 14.38 3.68 -26.11
C LYS A 137 14.83 5.12 -25.91
N LYS A 138 14.47 6.01 -26.85
CA LYS A 138 14.82 7.44 -26.79
C LYS A 138 14.24 8.11 -25.55
N GLU A 139 13.09 7.64 -25.09
CA GLU A 139 12.36 8.14 -23.93
C GLU A 139 12.91 7.61 -22.59
N PHE A 140 13.93 6.74 -22.60
CA PHE A 140 14.49 6.14 -21.38
C PHE A 140 14.95 7.19 -20.36
N GLY A 141 15.65 8.25 -20.80
CA GLY A 141 16.08 9.32 -19.90
C GLY A 141 14.91 10.08 -19.25
N THR A 142 13.85 10.30 -20.01
CA THR A 142 12.60 10.91 -19.51
C THR A 142 11.91 10.00 -18.50
N LEU A 143 11.84 8.69 -18.78
CA LEU A 143 11.31 7.69 -17.85
C LEU A 143 12.10 7.69 -16.53
N MET A 144 13.43 7.66 -16.60
CA MET A 144 14.28 7.69 -15.40
C MET A 144 14.05 8.93 -14.54
N THR A 145 13.85 10.08 -15.18
CA THR A 145 13.50 11.33 -14.50
C THR A 145 12.14 11.22 -13.80
N ALA A 146 11.13 10.69 -14.49
CA ALA A 146 9.79 10.48 -13.94
C ALA A 146 9.78 9.49 -12.76
N ILE A 147 10.54 8.40 -12.86
CA ILE A 147 10.69 7.40 -11.79
C ILE A 147 11.36 8.03 -10.56
N LYS A 148 12.46 8.76 -10.74
CA LYS A 148 13.15 9.45 -9.65
C LYS A 148 12.23 10.47 -8.96
N GLN A 149 11.45 11.21 -9.75
CA GLN A 149 10.46 12.14 -9.23
C GLN A 149 9.38 11.42 -8.42
N LEU A 150 8.75 10.39 -9.00
CA LEU A 150 7.74 9.57 -8.31
C LEU A 150 8.29 9.05 -6.98
N TRP A 151 9.47 8.46 -6.99
CA TRP A 151 10.10 7.94 -5.79
C TRP A 151 10.30 9.02 -4.72
N THR A 152 10.89 10.16 -5.10
CA THR A 152 11.14 11.30 -4.19
C THR A 152 9.85 11.80 -3.55
N GLU A 153 8.80 11.97 -4.35
CA GLU A 153 7.48 12.42 -3.90
C GLU A 153 6.86 11.43 -2.91
N ARG A 154 7.00 10.11 -3.16
CA ARG A 154 6.50 9.05 -2.27
C ARG A 154 7.27 8.99 -0.95
N VAL A 155 8.59 9.16 -0.98
CA VAL A 155 9.42 9.24 0.23
C VAL A 155 8.96 10.40 1.12
N TYR A 156 8.85 11.62 0.57
CA TYR A 156 8.32 12.76 1.33
C TYR A 156 6.88 12.53 1.81
N ALA A 157 6.01 12.00 0.95
CA ALA A 157 4.61 11.75 1.30
C ALA A 157 4.45 10.75 2.45
N ARG A 158 5.45 9.90 2.73
CA ARG A 158 5.38 8.91 3.80
C ARG A 158 6.21 9.25 5.02
N LEU A 159 7.42 9.77 4.83
CA LEU A 159 8.38 10.00 5.91
C LEU A 159 8.27 11.40 6.51
N ALA A 160 7.94 12.41 5.72
CA ALA A 160 7.80 13.78 6.20
C ALA A 160 6.39 14.08 6.77
N ILE A 161 5.92 13.18 7.64
CA ILE A 161 4.65 13.30 8.36
C ILE A 161 4.88 13.22 9.86
N PRO A 162 4.03 13.87 10.68
CA PRO A 162 4.16 13.83 12.12
C PRO A 162 4.22 12.41 12.69
N GLU A 163 3.40 11.49 12.17
CA GLU A 163 3.34 10.12 12.67
C GLU A 163 4.67 9.36 12.54
N VAL A 164 5.55 9.76 11.62
CA VAL A 164 6.87 9.18 11.44
C VAL A 164 7.92 9.97 12.20
N LEU A 165 7.90 11.31 12.07
CA LEU A 165 8.93 12.20 12.60
C LEU A 165 8.86 12.34 14.13
N GLU A 166 7.66 12.29 14.71
CA GLU A 166 7.51 12.39 16.17
C GLU A 166 7.80 11.07 16.87
N GLY A 167 8.05 9.98 16.12
CA GLY A 167 8.24 8.63 16.67
C GLY A 167 6.95 8.14 17.33
N GLY A 168 6.17 7.33 16.62
CA GLY A 168 4.99 6.70 17.22
C GLY A 168 5.39 5.85 18.42
N GLU A 169 5.39 6.42 19.61
CA GLU A 169 5.30 5.66 20.85
C GLU A 169 3.85 5.21 20.99
N ASP A 170 3.68 3.91 21.19
CA ASP A 170 2.43 3.36 21.68
C ASP A 170 1.96 4.18 22.88
N PRO A 171 0.67 4.51 22.97
CA PRO A 171 0.12 5.04 24.19
C PRO A 171 0.27 3.95 25.25
N TRP A 172 1.26 4.13 26.13
CA TRP A 172 1.22 3.82 27.54
C TRP A 172 -0.05 3.03 27.98
N PRO A 173 0.14 1.82 28.52
CA PRO A 173 0.25 1.74 29.97
C PRO A 173 1.67 1.32 30.38
N PRO A 174 2.08 1.58 31.63
CA PRO A 174 3.29 0.95 32.14
C PRO A 174 3.03 -0.56 32.10
N ASN A 175 4.00 -1.34 31.65
CA ASN A 175 3.97 -2.78 31.85
C ASN A 175 3.65 -3.03 33.33
N ALA A 176 2.49 -3.62 33.61
CA ALA A 176 2.08 -4.02 34.96
C ALA A 176 2.98 -5.12 35.54
N ASN A 177 3.90 -5.63 34.72
CA ASN A 177 4.87 -6.65 35.07
C ASN A 177 6.23 -5.96 34.98
N GLY A 178 6.79 -5.58 36.14
CA GLY A 178 8.00 -4.76 36.29
C GLY A 178 9.32 -5.34 35.76
N SER A 179 9.31 -6.11 34.66
CA SER A 179 10.51 -6.39 33.88
C SER A 179 10.79 -5.18 32.97
N GLY A 180 11.32 -4.11 33.58
CA GLY A 180 11.83 -2.96 32.88
C GLY A 180 12.96 -3.37 31.95
N SER A 181 12.68 -3.41 30.65
CA SER A 181 13.76 -3.30 29.67
C SER A 181 14.34 -1.89 29.80
N LEU A 182 15.61 -1.82 30.19
CA LEU A 182 16.45 -0.64 30.32
C LEU A 182 16.63 0.07 28.97
N ARG A 183 15.58 0.68 28.43
CA ARG A 183 15.70 1.68 27.36
C ARG A 183 15.22 3.03 27.90
N ASN A 184 16.08 3.65 28.71
CA ASN A 184 15.94 5.02 29.22
C ASN A 184 16.29 6.10 28.18
N SER A 185 16.20 5.79 26.88
CA SER A 185 16.45 6.76 25.83
C SER A 185 15.17 6.92 25.02
N PRO A 186 14.58 8.12 24.95
CA PRO A 186 13.52 8.38 23.99
C PRO A 186 14.03 7.99 22.59
N PRO A 187 13.17 7.47 21.70
CA PRO A 187 13.58 7.22 20.33
C PRO A 187 14.23 8.50 19.78
N PRO A 188 15.36 8.40 19.06
CA PRO A 188 16.07 9.58 18.57
C PRO A 188 15.08 10.45 17.78
N GLU A 189 15.02 11.74 18.12
CA GLU A 189 14.13 12.69 17.45
C GLU A 189 14.40 12.65 15.95
N ARG A 190 13.42 12.20 15.16
CA ARG A 190 13.54 12.19 13.70
C ARG A 190 13.22 13.58 13.18
N THR A 191 14.01 14.03 12.24
CA THR A 191 13.95 15.37 11.65
C THR A 191 13.65 15.28 10.17
N PHE A 192 13.26 16.41 9.58
CA PHE A 192 13.10 16.50 8.13
C PHE A 192 14.41 16.20 7.39
N LYS A 193 15.56 16.57 7.99
CA LYS A 193 16.89 16.28 7.45
C LYS A 193 17.14 14.79 7.29
N ASP A 194 16.67 13.96 8.22
CA ASP A 194 16.78 12.50 8.09
C ASP A 194 16.06 11.99 6.83
N VAL A 195 14.90 12.58 6.50
CA VAL A 195 14.16 12.28 5.26
C VAL A 195 14.95 12.73 4.03
N GLU A 196 15.60 13.88 4.08
CA GLU A 196 16.47 14.36 3.00
C GLU A 196 17.69 13.46 2.80
N GLU A 197 18.26 12.90 3.87
CA GLU A 197 19.36 11.93 3.77
C GLU A 197 18.92 10.64 3.07
N VAL A 198 17.69 10.17 3.31
CA VAL A 198 17.12 9.04 2.56
C VAL A 198 17.03 9.38 1.08
N ILE A 199 16.56 10.58 0.75
CA ILE A 199 16.44 11.05 -0.65
C ILE A 199 17.82 11.20 -1.30
N ALA A 200 18.81 11.70 -0.56
CA ALA A 200 20.17 11.92 -1.03
C ALA A 200 20.90 10.61 -1.34
N ARG A 201 20.61 9.53 -0.59
CA ARG A 201 21.08 8.16 -0.92
C ARG A 201 20.51 7.65 -2.23
N GLY A 202 19.41 8.25 -2.68
CA GLY A 202 18.78 7.99 -3.97
C GLY A 202 17.88 6.77 -3.96
N TRP A 203 17.25 6.52 -5.11
CA TRP A 203 16.38 5.37 -5.31
C TRP A 203 17.23 4.08 -5.34
N PRO A 204 17.05 3.13 -4.40
CA PRO A 204 17.93 1.97 -4.26
C PRO A 204 17.97 1.03 -5.47
N ALA A 205 16.91 0.99 -6.28
CA ALA A 205 16.88 0.16 -7.49
C ALA A 205 17.76 0.72 -8.62
N ARG A 206 18.04 2.02 -8.63
CA ARG A 206 18.81 2.75 -9.65
C ARG A 206 18.40 2.44 -11.11
N GLU A 207 19.10 3.10 -12.01
CA GLU A 207 19.09 2.81 -13.45
C GLU A 207 19.58 1.38 -13.74
N GLN A 208 20.41 0.82 -12.86
CA GLN A 208 20.99 -0.51 -13.03
C GLN A 208 19.92 -1.60 -13.07
N LEU A 209 18.91 -1.58 -12.19
CA LEU A 209 17.83 -2.58 -12.22
C LEU A 209 17.07 -2.61 -13.56
N LEU A 210 17.00 -1.47 -14.26
CA LEU A 210 16.36 -1.33 -15.57
C LEU A 210 17.32 -1.54 -16.75
N ARG A 211 18.64 -1.58 -16.52
CA ARG A 211 19.68 -1.76 -17.54
C ARG A 211 20.37 -3.12 -17.50
N SER A 212 20.53 -3.71 -16.33
CA SER A 212 21.18 -4.99 -16.13
C SER A 212 20.17 -6.12 -16.21
N THR A 213 20.60 -7.23 -16.81
CA THR A 213 19.93 -8.50 -16.60
C THR A 213 20.14 -8.93 -15.14
N PRO A 214 19.17 -9.64 -14.54
CA PRO A 214 19.47 -10.54 -13.43
C PRO A 214 20.70 -11.40 -13.78
N SER A 215 21.46 -11.85 -12.78
CA SER A 215 22.66 -12.68 -12.98
C SER A 215 22.36 -14.03 -13.65
N SER A 216 21.09 -14.43 -13.70
CA SER A 216 20.54 -15.57 -14.44
C SER A 216 20.32 -15.26 -15.93
N SER A 217 20.39 -16.29 -16.78
CA SER A 217 20.11 -16.12 -18.22
C SER A 217 18.67 -15.70 -18.45
N ARG A 218 18.43 -14.90 -19.51
CA ARG A 218 17.09 -14.49 -19.99
C ARG A 218 16.13 -15.68 -20.15
N ASP A 219 16.66 -16.85 -20.43
CA ASP A 219 15.88 -18.07 -20.64
C ASP A 219 15.28 -18.64 -19.35
N THR A 220 15.71 -18.13 -18.19
CA THR A 220 15.38 -18.70 -16.88
C THR A 220 14.93 -17.66 -15.87
N HIS A 221 15.13 -16.38 -16.17
CA HIS A 221 14.64 -15.28 -15.37
C HIS A 221 14.20 -14.13 -16.28
N ARG A 222 13.01 -13.59 -16.01
CA ARG A 222 12.50 -12.40 -16.69
C ARG A 222 12.12 -11.32 -15.69
N ARG A 223 12.38 -10.07 -16.06
CA ARG A 223 12.01 -8.91 -15.26
C ARG A 223 11.05 -8.03 -16.04
N TYR A 224 9.99 -7.59 -15.37
CA TYR A 224 8.97 -6.74 -15.94
C TYR A 224 8.83 -5.44 -15.15
N LEU A 225 8.58 -4.36 -15.87
CA LEU A 225 8.31 -3.03 -15.35
C LEU A 225 6.87 -2.66 -15.69
N GLY A 226 6.03 -2.50 -14.68
CA GLY A 226 4.68 -1.97 -14.81
C GLY A 226 4.66 -0.48 -14.46
N LEU A 227 4.04 0.34 -15.30
CA LEU A 227 3.94 1.79 -15.13
C LEU A 227 2.47 2.24 -15.18
N SER A 228 2.10 3.13 -14.27
CA SER A 228 0.81 3.83 -14.30
C SER A 228 0.98 5.31 -14.55
N TRP A 229 0.32 5.80 -15.59
CA TRP A 229 0.35 7.18 -16.03
C TRP A 229 -1.02 7.82 -15.84
N ALA A 230 -1.08 8.91 -15.08
CA ALA A 230 -2.29 9.71 -14.97
C ALA A 230 -2.27 10.85 -15.98
N LYS A 231 -3.34 11.02 -16.74
CA LYS A 231 -3.49 12.18 -17.62
C LYS A 231 -3.55 13.47 -16.80
N SER A 232 -2.72 14.43 -17.16
CA SER A 232 -2.73 15.76 -16.58
C SER A 232 -4.01 16.48 -17.02
N ARG A 233 -4.94 16.72 -16.09
CA ARG A 233 -6.12 17.58 -16.32
C ARG A 233 -5.87 18.96 -15.73
N ALA A 234 -6.14 20.02 -16.49
CA ALA A 234 -6.11 21.37 -15.94
C ALA A 234 -7.23 21.55 -14.90
N ARG A 235 -6.90 22.14 -13.73
CA ARG A 235 -7.82 22.35 -12.58
C ARG A 235 -9.12 23.12 -12.92
N ARG A 236 -9.19 23.79 -14.08
CA ARG A 236 -10.33 24.63 -14.53
C ARG A 236 -11.10 24.08 -15.73
N GLU A 237 -10.71 22.97 -16.32
CA GLU A 237 -11.50 22.36 -17.40
C GLU A 237 -12.70 21.61 -16.81
N ARG A 238 -13.76 22.37 -16.50
CA ARG A 238 -15.12 21.84 -16.55
C ARG A 238 -15.36 21.37 -17.99
N ALA A 239 -15.22 20.08 -18.24
CA ALA A 239 -15.87 19.30 -19.31
C ALA A 239 -16.20 20.04 -20.64
N ALA A 240 -15.28 20.86 -21.16
CA ALA A 240 -15.50 21.63 -22.38
C ALA A 240 -14.16 21.74 -23.12
N GLY A 241 -13.92 20.74 -23.97
CA GLY A 241 -12.70 20.58 -24.73
C GLY A 241 -12.46 19.09 -24.88
N LYS A 242 -12.81 18.52 -26.03
CA LYS A 242 -12.45 17.14 -26.34
C LYS A 242 -10.92 17.06 -26.25
N LEU A 243 -10.43 16.41 -25.20
CA LEU A 243 -9.09 15.83 -25.19
C LEU A 243 -8.94 15.03 -26.51
N PRO A 244 -7.75 14.98 -27.11
CA PRO A 244 -7.51 14.09 -28.25
C PRO A 244 -8.01 12.70 -27.85
N ASP A 245 -8.96 12.18 -28.64
CA ASP A 245 -9.66 10.95 -28.34
C ASP A 245 -8.62 9.81 -28.21
N PRO A 246 -8.48 9.19 -27.02
CA PRO A 246 -7.57 8.08 -26.81
C PRO A 246 -7.88 6.89 -27.73
N SER A 247 -9.09 6.83 -28.33
CA SER A 247 -9.44 5.86 -29.39
C SER A 247 -8.54 5.95 -30.64
N LYS A 248 -7.77 7.04 -30.81
CA LYS A 248 -6.76 7.17 -31.87
C LYS A 248 -5.44 6.44 -31.56
N TYR A 249 -5.23 6.02 -30.31
CA TYR A 249 -4.01 5.36 -29.85
C TYR A 249 -4.26 3.96 -29.25
N ALA A 250 -5.49 3.70 -28.81
CA ALA A 250 -5.96 2.39 -28.40
C ALA A 250 -6.57 1.69 -29.62
N GLU A 251 -5.86 0.71 -30.19
CA GLU A 251 -6.36 -0.09 -31.31
C GLU A 251 -7.34 -1.15 -30.77
N GLY A 252 -8.56 -0.71 -30.43
CA GLY A 252 -9.70 -1.59 -30.21
C GLY A 252 -10.18 -1.76 -28.76
N ALA A 253 -11.29 -2.49 -28.59
CA ALA A 253 -11.94 -2.73 -27.31
C ALA A 253 -11.07 -3.50 -26.29
N GLN A 254 -10.01 -4.18 -26.77
CA GLN A 254 -9.09 -4.95 -25.92
C GLN A 254 -8.18 -4.06 -25.06
N ASP A 255 -8.03 -2.78 -25.37
CA ASP A 255 -7.17 -1.88 -24.59
C ASP A 255 -7.89 -1.23 -23.39
N VAL A 256 -9.20 -1.44 -23.25
CA VAL A 256 -9.98 -0.93 -22.10
C VAL A 256 -9.99 -1.97 -20.99
N LEU A 257 -9.37 -1.65 -19.86
CA LEU A 257 -9.26 -2.55 -18.69
C LEU A 257 -10.41 -2.34 -17.71
N MET A 258 -10.78 -1.08 -17.49
CA MET A 258 -11.86 -0.67 -16.59
C MET A 258 -12.31 0.74 -16.99
N GLU A 259 -13.41 1.23 -16.43
CA GLU A 259 -13.80 2.62 -16.53
C GLU A 259 -12.63 3.55 -16.15
N ASN A 260 -12.21 4.42 -17.09
CA ASN A 260 -11.08 5.33 -16.96
C ASN A 260 -9.70 4.66 -16.78
N VAL A 261 -9.52 3.38 -17.15
CA VAL A 261 -8.23 2.68 -17.12
C VAL A 261 -8.00 1.95 -18.45
N ARG A 262 -6.90 2.26 -19.12
CA ARG A 262 -6.54 1.70 -20.44
C ARG A 262 -5.12 1.14 -20.47
N ARG A 263 -4.86 0.22 -21.40
CA ARG A 263 -3.49 -0.18 -21.79
C ARG A 263 -2.87 0.90 -22.68
N THR A 264 -1.55 1.02 -22.64
CA THR A 264 -0.76 1.87 -23.55
C THR A 264 0.53 1.17 -23.93
N ASN A 265 0.93 1.32 -25.19
CA ASN A 265 2.21 0.82 -25.70
C ASN A 265 3.28 1.93 -25.73
N LEU A 266 3.02 3.07 -25.09
CA LEU A 266 3.96 4.18 -24.97
C LEU A 266 4.75 4.05 -23.67
N LEU A 267 6.08 4.19 -23.77
CA LEU A 267 6.94 4.15 -22.59
C LEU A 267 6.68 5.36 -21.68
N VAL A 268 6.50 6.53 -22.30
CA VAL A 268 6.12 7.79 -21.65
C VAL A 268 4.99 8.42 -22.46
N PRO A 269 3.72 8.19 -22.07
CA PRO A 269 2.57 8.79 -22.76
C PRO A 269 2.60 10.32 -22.66
N PRO A 270 2.24 11.04 -23.73
CA PRO A 270 2.22 12.51 -23.73
C PRO A 270 1.21 13.05 -22.72
N ALA A 271 1.50 14.24 -22.17
CA ALA A 271 0.65 14.94 -21.20
C ALA A 271 0.23 14.09 -19.98
N SER A 272 1.10 13.19 -19.55
CA SER A 272 0.82 12.25 -18.46
C SER A 272 1.89 12.35 -17.37
N THR A 273 1.49 12.13 -16.13
CA THR A 273 2.39 12.08 -14.97
C THR A 273 2.48 10.64 -14.48
N LEU A 274 3.68 10.15 -14.22
CA LEU A 274 3.86 8.83 -13.63
C LEU A 274 3.34 8.84 -12.19
N VAL A 275 2.38 7.97 -11.89
CA VAL A 275 1.74 7.90 -10.56
C VAL A 275 1.95 6.58 -9.85
N GLY A 276 2.38 5.54 -10.56
CA GLY A 276 2.62 4.21 -10.00
C GLY A 276 3.68 3.45 -10.80
N MET A 277 4.42 2.59 -10.11
CA MET A 277 5.42 1.71 -10.70
C MET A 277 5.56 0.42 -9.89
N TRP A 278 5.69 -0.70 -10.62
CA TRP A 278 5.91 -2.03 -10.08
C TRP A 278 7.01 -2.72 -10.88
N ILE A 279 7.75 -3.56 -10.19
CA ILE A 279 8.78 -4.41 -10.77
C ILE A 279 8.41 -5.84 -10.43
N VAL A 280 8.37 -6.70 -11.43
CA VAL A 280 8.16 -8.13 -11.24
C VAL A 280 9.40 -8.86 -11.68
N ASP A 281 9.93 -9.70 -10.80
CA ASP A 281 10.96 -10.68 -11.14
C ASP A 281 10.31 -12.07 -11.20
N TRP A 282 10.38 -12.70 -12.36
CA TRP A 282 9.90 -14.06 -12.57
C TRP A 282 11.08 -15.01 -12.72
N ASP A 283 11.30 -15.81 -11.69
CA ASP A 283 12.17 -16.98 -11.73
C ASP A 283 11.39 -18.14 -12.35
N MET A 284 11.72 -18.44 -13.60
CA MET A 284 11.04 -19.46 -14.38
C MET A 284 11.35 -20.87 -13.87
N ARG A 285 12.54 -21.10 -13.31
CA ARG A 285 12.97 -22.41 -12.82
C ARG A 285 12.24 -22.77 -11.53
N ASN A 286 12.17 -21.82 -10.61
CA ASN A 286 11.52 -22.00 -9.31
C ASN A 286 10.02 -21.67 -9.35
N ARG A 287 9.50 -21.28 -10.53
CA ARG A 287 8.09 -20.94 -10.75
C ARG A 287 7.63 -19.84 -9.79
N SER A 288 8.53 -18.91 -9.49
CA SER A 288 8.39 -17.92 -8.44
C SER A 288 8.29 -16.53 -9.03
N VAL A 289 7.29 -15.77 -8.60
CA VAL A 289 7.10 -14.38 -9.03
C VAL A 289 7.26 -13.47 -7.82
N LEU A 290 8.32 -12.68 -7.80
CA LEU A 290 8.50 -11.61 -6.83
C LEU A 290 7.87 -10.33 -7.36
N LEU A 291 6.87 -9.82 -6.65
CA LEU A 291 6.33 -8.49 -6.86
C LEU A 291 7.04 -7.50 -5.94
N SER A 292 7.73 -6.52 -6.51
CA SER A 292 8.23 -5.34 -5.80
C SER A 292 7.54 -4.09 -6.29
N THR A 293 7.40 -3.12 -5.40
CA THR A 293 6.98 -1.77 -5.76
C THR A 293 8.03 -0.78 -5.28
N SER A 294 8.43 0.12 -6.18
CA SER A 294 9.24 1.29 -5.84
C SER A 294 8.47 2.34 -5.03
N ALA A 295 7.14 2.19 -4.94
CA ALA A 295 6.26 3.02 -4.14
C ALA A 295 5.70 2.19 -2.99
N PRO A 296 6.50 1.87 -1.94
CA PRO A 296 6.05 1.02 -0.85
C PRO A 296 4.83 1.55 -0.06
N PHE A 297 4.29 2.72 -0.36
CA PHE A 297 3.21 3.32 0.42
C PHE A 297 2.24 4.12 -0.45
N GLU A 298 1.30 3.37 -1.02
CA GLU A 298 0.18 3.86 -1.80
C GLU A 298 -0.85 4.54 -0.88
N SER A 299 -1.48 5.62 -1.36
CA SER A 299 -2.65 6.19 -0.69
C SER A 299 -3.88 5.31 -0.94
N SER A 300 -4.82 5.25 0.00
CA SER A 300 -6.09 4.51 -0.11
C SER A 300 -6.84 4.65 -1.43
N ASP A 301 -6.67 5.79 -2.12
CA ASP A 301 -7.36 6.10 -3.39
C ASP A 301 -6.68 5.50 -4.63
N ALA A 302 -5.42 5.04 -4.50
CA ALA A 302 -4.66 4.38 -5.55
C ALA A 302 -4.67 2.85 -5.42
N GLU A 303 -4.87 2.33 -4.20
CA GLU A 303 -4.94 0.88 -3.88
C GLU A 303 -5.85 0.07 -4.81
N ASP A 304 -6.95 0.67 -5.30
CA ASP A 304 -7.92 0.01 -6.19
C ASP A 304 -7.48 -0.08 -7.64
N LYS A 305 -6.67 0.86 -8.11
CA LYS A 305 -6.18 0.89 -9.50
C LYS A 305 -4.85 0.17 -9.63
N ASN A 306 -4.12 0.02 -8.53
CA ASN A 306 -2.86 -0.72 -8.49
C ASN A 306 -3.03 -2.22 -8.74
N ILE A 307 -4.14 -2.80 -8.28
CA ILE A 307 -4.41 -4.22 -8.51
C ILE A 307 -4.59 -4.52 -10.00
N ILE A 308 -5.09 -3.55 -10.77
CA ILE A 308 -5.18 -3.65 -12.23
C ILE A 308 -3.77 -3.72 -12.82
N GLY A 309 -2.85 -2.86 -12.35
CA GLY A 309 -1.44 -2.90 -12.77
C GLY A 309 -0.76 -4.24 -12.49
N VAL A 310 -0.98 -4.83 -11.30
CA VAL A 310 -0.47 -6.17 -10.97
C VAL A 310 -1.09 -7.25 -11.85
N GLY A 311 -2.40 -7.16 -12.12
CA GLY A 311 -3.09 -8.07 -13.04
C GLY A 311 -2.52 -8.01 -14.46
N GLU A 312 -2.16 -6.83 -14.94
CA GLU A 312 -1.54 -6.66 -16.26
C GLU A 312 -0.10 -7.19 -16.31
N LEU A 313 0.67 -7.00 -15.24
CA LEU A 313 1.98 -7.63 -15.10
C LEU A 313 1.88 -9.15 -15.18
N MET A 314 0.95 -9.74 -14.43
CA MET A 314 0.73 -11.19 -14.47
C MET A 314 0.23 -11.67 -15.82
N THR A 315 -0.60 -10.90 -16.53
CA THR A 315 -0.99 -11.21 -17.91
C THR A 315 0.23 -11.27 -18.81
N ARG A 316 1.16 -10.31 -18.71
CA ARG A 316 2.38 -10.35 -19.51
C ARG A 316 3.26 -11.54 -19.18
N VAL A 317 3.41 -11.89 -17.90
CA VAL A 317 4.13 -13.10 -17.46
C VAL A 317 3.56 -14.36 -18.11
N LEU A 318 2.23 -14.54 -18.11
CA LEU A 318 1.60 -15.73 -18.69
C LEU A 318 1.66 -15.75 -20.21
N GLN A 319 1.52 -14.60 -20.88
CA GLN A 319 1.69 -14.51 -22.33
C GLN A 319 3.12 -14.92 -22.74
N ASP A 320 4.13 -14.41 -22.04
CA ASP A 320 5.52 -14.78 -22.27
C ASP A 320 5.79 -16.26 -21.95
N TYR A 321 5.14 -16.83 -20.92
CA TYR A 321 5.19 -18.25 -20.62
C TYR A 321 4.62 -19.11 -21.76
N GLU A 322 3.45 -18.76 -22.29
CA GLU A 322 2.82 -19.48 -23.40
C GLU A 322 3.69 -19.42 -24.66
N GLN A 323 4.25 -18.25 -24.98
CA GLN A 323 5.20 -18.09 -26.08
C GLN A 323 6.46 -18.93 -25.88
N TYR A 324 7.03 -18.91 -24.67
CA TYR A 324 8.20 -19.72 -24.33
C TYR A 324 7.93 -21.22 -24.47
N LYS A 325 6.79 -21.71 -23.95
CA LYS A 325 6.38 -23.12 -24.04
C LYS A 325 6.17 -23.55 -25.48
N LYS A 326 5.56 -22.69 -26.31
CA LYS A 326 5.39 -22.95 -27.75
C LYS A 326 6.72 -23.03 -28.48
N ALA A 327 7.67 -22.16 -28.16
CA ALA A 327 9.01 -22.17 -28.74
C ALA A 327 9.90 -23.31 -28.21
N ASN A 328 9.64 -23.80 -26.99
CA ASN A 328 10.42 -24.83 -26.32
C ASN A 328 9.53 -25.96 -25.75
N PRO A 329 8.89 -26.79 -26.60
CA PRO A 329 7.93 -27.80 -26.13
C PRO A 329 8.53 -28.86 -25.19
N ALA A 330 9.83 -29.11 -25.31
CA ALA A 330 10.57 -30.07 -24.47
C ALA A 330 11.09 -29.46 -23.14
N SER A 331 10.88 -28.16 -22.91
CA SER A 331 11.38 -27.49 -21.70
C SER A 331 10.64 -27.99 -20.45
N PRO A 332 11.35 -28.28 -19.34
CA PRO A 332 10.73 -28.67 -18.08
C PRO A 332 10.09 -27.48 -17.34
N ILE A 333 10.22 -26.25 -17.86
CA ILE A 333 9.68 -25.04 -17.21
C ILE A 333 8.15 -25.08 -17.22
N ARG A 334 7.56 -24.92 -16.04
CA ARG A 334 6.11 -24.89 -15.81
C ARG A 334 5.65 -23.47 -15.48
N ALA A 335 4.32 -23.28 -15.53
CA ALA A 335 3.70 -22.01 -15.21
C ALA A 335 4.07 -21.55 -13.78
N PRO A 336 4.07 -20.23 -13.51
CA PRO A 336 4.23 -19.69 -12.17
C PRO A 336 3.35 -20.40 -11.14
N GLN A 337 3.89 -20.66 -9.96
CA GLN A 337 3.20 -21.40 -8.92
C GLN A 337 2.78 -20.50 -7.76
N HIS A 338 3.59 -19.49 -7.48
CA HIS A 338 3.36 -18.56 -6.38
C HIS A 338 3.84 -17.15 -6.73
N ILE A 339 3.13 -16.17 -6.16
CA ILE A 339 3.54 -14.77 -6.16
C ILE A 339 3.82 -14.36 -4.72
N TRP A 340 4.90 -13.63 -4.50
CA TRP A 340 5.28 -13.17 -3.17
C TRP A 340 5.72 -11.71 -3.18
N ILE A 341 5.65 -11.12 -2.00
CA ILE A 341 6.04 -9.74 -1.74
C ILE A 341 6.83 -9.69 -0.44
N ALA A 342 7.93 -8.96 -0.45
CA ALA A 342 8.69 -8.62 0.74
C ALA A 342 8.44 -7.17 1.10
N THR A 343 7.97 -6.92 2.32
CA THR A 343 7.62 -5.58 2.78
C THR A 343 8.28 -5.27 4.12
N ARG A 344 8.50 -3.97 4.36
CA ARG A 344 8.88 -3.46 5.67
C ARG A 344 8.22 -2.09 5.83
N SER A 345 7.22 -1.97 6.71
CA SER A 345 6.65 -0.65 7.01
C SER A 345 7.44 0.07 8.08
N ILE A 346 7.48 1.39 7.93
CA ILE A 346 8.13 2.32 8.85
C ILE A 346 7.32 2.50 10.14
N THR A 347 6.01 2.19 10.11
CA THR A 347 5.12 2.34 11.27
C THR A 347 4.30 1.09 11.52
N ALA A 348 4.06 0.74 12.79
CA ALA A 348 3.25 -0.41 13.17
C ALA A 348 1.84 -0.38 12.56
N LEU A 349 1.20 0.80 12.56
CA LEU A 349 -0.10 1.01 11.91
C LEU A 349 -0.04 0.81 10.39
N GLY A 350 1.09 1.15 9.77
CA GLY A 350 1.34 0.93 8.34
C GLY A 350 1.44 -0.56 8.02
N ASN A 351 2.23 -1.31 8.79
CA ASN A 351 2.32 -2.78 8.69
C ASN A 351 0.94 -3.41 8.83
N ALA A 352 0.21 -3.08 9.91
CA ALA A 352 -1.10 -3.67 10.16
C ALA A 352 -2.11 -3.44 9.01
N ARG A 353 -2.13 -2.26 8.40
CA ARG A 353 -3.01 -1.96 7.25
C ARG A 353 -2.62 -2.71 5.98
N MET A 354 -1.32 -2.81 5.73
CA MET A 354 -0.80 -3.54 4.57
C MET A 354 -1.10 -5.04 4.71
N ASN A 355 -0.83 -5.60 5.89
CA ASN A 355 -1.13 -7.01 6.19
C ASN A 355 -2.61 -7.30 6.11
N ASP A 356 -3.49 -6.46 6.69
CA ASP A 356 -4.94 -6.63 6.57
C ASP A 356 -5.40 -6.66 5.10
N THR A 357 -4.82 -5.78 4.27
CA THR A 357 -5.16 -5.72 2.84
C THR A 357 -4.68 -6.96 2.09
N LEU A 358 -3.41 -7.34 2.24
CA LEU A 358 -2.82 -8.47 1.52
C LEU A 358 -3.40 -9.80 1.98
N THR A 359 -3.53 -10.00 3.30
CA THR A 359 -4.03 -11.27 3.85
C THR A 359 -5.53 -11.41 3.67
N ARG A 360 -6.34 -10.46 4.17
CA ARG A 360 -7.81 -10.62 4.17
C ARG A 360 -8.43 -10.40 2.80
N ARG A 361 -7.91 -9.44 2.02
CA ARG A 361 -8.54 -9.06 0.74
C ARG A 361 -7.93 -9.77 -0.46
N ARG A 362 -6.65 -10.12 -0.41
CA ARG A 362 -5.89 -10.63 -1.56
C ARG A 362 -5.38 -12.06 -1.40
N GLY A 363 -5.63 -12.70 -0.26
CA GLY A 363 -5.33 -14.13 -0.06
C GLY A 363 -3.84 -14.44 0.02
N PHE A 364 -3.02 -13.47 0.40
CA PHE A 364 -1.64 -13.74 0.81
C PHE A 364 -1.61 -14.30 2.23
N VAL A 365 -0.60 -15.10 2.54
CA VAL A 365 -0.34 -15.60 3.90
C VAL A 365 1.14 -15.39 4.25
N PRO A 366 1.50 -15.29 5.53
CA PRO A 366 2.90 -15.28 5.96
C PRO A 366 3.67 -16.49 5.41
N VAL A 367 4.96 -16.30 5.11
CA VAL A 367 5.81 -17.36 4.55
C VAL A 367 5.81 -18.64 5.39
N ASP A 368 5.77 -18.54 6.72
CA ASP A 368 5.71 -19.71 7.61
C ASP A 368 4.43 -20.52 7.39
N GLU A 369 3.29 -19.84 7.29
CA GLU A 369 2.00 -20.46 7.00
C GLU A 369 1.98 -21.06 5.60
N TYR A 370 2.53 -20.36 4.61
CA TYR A 370 2.65 -20.87 3.24
C TYR A 370 3.47 -22.17 3.18
N ILE A 371 4.63 -22.22 3.83
CA ILE A 371 5.49 -23.42 3.84
C ILE A 371 4.80 -24.57 4.57
N ALA A 372 4.05 -24.30 5.64
CA ALA A 372 3.26 -25.32 6.33
C ALA A 372 2.15 -25.90 5.43
N LEU A 373 1.52 -25.07 4.59
CA LEU A 373 0.50 -25.50 3.62
C LEU A 373 1.09 -26.17 2.37
N HIS A 374 2.34 -25.84 2.02
CA HIS A 374 3.02 -26.30 0.82
C HIS A 374 4.42 -26.86 1.17
N PRO A 375 4.51 -28.02 1.86
CA PRO A 375 5.77 -28.53 2.39
C PRO A 375 6.81 -28.93 1.33
N GLY A 376 6.41 -29.03 0.06
CA GLY A 376 7.32 -29.26 -1.07
C GLY A 376 8.01 -27.99 -1.60
N THR A 377 7.68 -26.80 -1.08
CA THR A 377 8.34 -25.55 -1.48
C THR A 377 9.54 -25.27 -0.59
N ASP A 378 10.70 -24.98 -1.20
CA ASP A 378 11.89 -24.55 -0.46
C ASP A 378 11.68 -23.13 0.09
N ARG A 379 11.88 -22.96 1.40
CA ARG A 379 11.79 -21.67 2.09
C ARG A 379 12.82 -20.67 1.56
N SER A 380 13.98 -21.15 1.10
CA SER A 380 15.08 -20.28 0.63
C SER A 380 14.67 -19.37 -0.54
N LEU A 381 13.65 -19.77 -1.32
CA LEU A 381 13.07 -18.99 -2.42
C LEU A 381 12.56 -17.62 -1.99
N PHE A 382 12.21 -17.47 -0.70
CA PHE A 382 11.57 -16.28 -0.16
C PHE A 382 12.52 -15.43 0.71
N GLN A 383 13.80 -15.78 0.80
CA GLN A 383 14.75 -15.15 1.73
C GLN A 383 15.58 -14.04 1.09
N SER A 384 15.92 -14.17 -0.19
CA SER A 384 16.72 -13.17 -0.91
C SER A 384 15.86 -12.35 -1.86
N VAL A 385 15.66 -11.08 -1.53
CA VAL A 385 15.12 -10.10 -2.47
C VAL A 385 16.26 -9.73 -3.44
N PRO A 386 16.10 -9.89 -4.77
CA PRO A 386 17.13 -9.52 -5.74
C PRO A 386 17.59 -8.07 -5.57
N ASP A 387 18.86 -7.80 -5.89
CA ASP A 387 19.45 -6.47 -5.78
C ASP A 387 18.55 -5.39 -6.41
N GLY A 388 18.31 -4.32 -5.65
CA GLY A 388 17.49 -3.17 -6.06
C GLY A 388 15.99 -3.27 -5.76
N HIS A 389 15.49 -4.40 -5.26
CA HIS A 389 14.07 -4.54 -4.90
C HIS A 389 13.75 -4.08 -3.46
N ALA A 390 14.74 -3.99 -2.58
CA ALA A 390 14.56 -3.53 -1.20
C ALA A 390 14.86 -2.03 -1.08
N TRP A 391 13.80 -1.23 -0.90
CA TRP A 391 13.91 0.21 -0.59
C TRP A 391 14.52 0.47 0.81
N VAL A 392 14.62 -0.55 1.65
CA VAL A 392 14.69 -0.42 3.12
C VAL A 392 16.03 -0.83 3.72
N ASP A 393 17.03 -1.15 2.89
CA ASP A 393 18.28 -1.71 3.40
C ASP A 393 19.31 -0.66 3.82
N GLU A 394 19.14 0.62 3.47
CA GLU A 394 20.25 1.56 3.54
C GLU A 394 20.17 2.65 4.62
N ALA A 395 19.04 2.91 5.27
CA ALA A 395 18.95 3.93 6.33
C ALA A 395 18.95 3.30 7.74
N PRO A 396 19.98 3.54 8.58
CA PRO A 396 20.13 2.93 9.90
C PRO A 396 18.96 3.13 10.85
N TRP A 397 18.18 4.21 10.70
CA TRP A 397 17.01 4.51 11.53
C TRP A 397 15.69 4.00 10.93
N ILE A 398 15.68 3.60 9.66
CA ILE A 398 14.58 2.83 9.05
C ILE A 398 14.76 1.34 9.38
N ARG A 399 16.01 0.89 9.59
CA ARG A 399 16.31 -0.36 10.30
C ARG A 399 15.89 -0.19 11.76
N ASN A 400 14.62 -0.40 12.09
CA ASN A 400 14.27 -0.63 13.48
C ASN A 400 14.95 -1.96 13.90
N PRO A 401 15.90 -1.95 14.85
CA PRO A 401 16.60 -3.17 15.27
C PRO A 401 15.65 -4.21 15.90
N GLU A 402 14.47 -3.77 16.35
CA GLU A 402 13.44 -4.62 16.96
C GLU A 402 12.35 -5.07 15.96
N SER A 403 12.26 -4.47 14.77
CA SER A 403 11.19 -4.79 13.81
C SER A 403 11.46 -5.99 12.91
N GLY A 404 12.47 -6.81 13.25
CA GLY A 404 12.68 -8.10 12.63
C GLY A 404 12.91 -8.07 11.12
N GLU A 405 12.95 -9.27 10.57
CA GLU A 405 13.21 -9.60 9.18
C GLU A 405 12.20 -8.94 8.23
N LEU A 406 12.48 -8.97 6.92
CA LEU A 406 11.49 -8.56 5.92
C LEU A 406 10.20 -9.37 6.14
N GLU A 407 9.05 -8.71 6.17
CA GLU A 407 7.77 -9.42 6.23
C GLU A 407 7.48 -9.96 4.83
N VAL A 408 7.56 -11.29 4.70
CA VAL A 408 7.33 -11.98 3.45
C VAL A 408 5.95 -12.61 3.45
N LEU A 409 5.15 -12.17 2.49
CA LEU A 409 3.81 -12.67 2.25
C LEU A 409 3.77 -13.37 0.91
N VAL A 410 3.16 -14.55 0.86
CA VAL A 410 3.12 -15.42 -0.32
C VAL A 410 1.66 -15.76 -0.64
N ARG A 411 1.35 -15.84 -1.93
CA ARG A 411 0.06 -16.30 -2.44
C ARG A 411 0.26 -17.44 -3.42
N TRP A 412 -0.45 -18.53 -3.18
CA TRP A 412 -0.56 -19.66 -4.10
C TRP A 412 -1.36 -19.28 -5.34
N LEU A 413 -0.80 -19.57 -6.52
CA LEU A 413 -1.46 -19.35 -7.81
C LEU A 413 -2.10 -20.62 -8.37
N GLY A 414 -1.61 -21.80 -7.95
CA GLY A 414 -2.00 -23.10 -8.52
C GLY A 414 -0.80 -23.84 -9.09
N ASP A 415 -0.97 -25.15 -9.34
CA ASP A 415 0.08 -25.95 -9.97
C ASP A 415 0.23 -25.67 -11.47
N GLU A 416 -0.80 -25.16 -12.13
CA GLU A 416 -0.75 -24.73 -13.53
C GLU A 416 -1.68 -23.54 -13.70
N ILE A 417 -1.26 -22.36 -13.24
CA ILE A 417 -2.02 -21.14 -13.55
C ILE A 417 -2.02 -20.89 -15.06
N ASP A 418 -3.18 -20.56 -15.59
CA ASP A 418 -3.40 -20.18 -16.98
C ASP A 418 -4.12 -18.82 -17.06
N MET A 419 -4.32 -18.33 -18.29
CA MET A 419 -5.01 -17.06 -18.54
C MET A 419 -6.44 -17.05 -17.98
N ALA A 420 -7.18 -18.17 -18.12
CA ALA A 420 -8.55 -18.27 -17.62
C ALA A 420 -8.62 -18.15 -16.10
N ARG A 421 -7.70 -18.81 -15.38
CA ARG A 421 -7.61 -18.70 -13.93
C ARG A 421 -7.17 -17.31 -13.49
N LEU A 422 -6.25 -16.68 -14.21
CA LEU A 422 -5.87 -15.30 -13.95
C LEU A 422 -7.06 -14.36 -14.11
N ASP A 423 -7.87 -14.51 -15.15
CA ASP A 423 -9.06 -13.70 -15.37
C ASP A 423 -10.10 -13.89 -14.27
N GLN A 424 -10.28 -15.12 -13.76
CA GLN A 424 -11.12 -15.37 -12.57
C GLN A 424 -10.58 -14.62 -11.33
N ILE A 425 -9.27 -14.60 -11.13
CA ILE A 425 -8.64 -13.85 -10.03
C ILE A 425 -8.89 -12.35 -10.19
N LYS A 426 -8.68 -11.82 -11.41
CA LYS A 426 -8.98 -10.42 -11.75
C LYS A 426 -10.43 -10.07 -11.46
N ASP A 427 -11.38 -10.89 -11.90
CA ASP A 427 -12.81 -10.67 -11.67
C ASP A 427 -13.19 -10.69 -10.18
N MET A 428 -12.63 -11.60 -9.40
CA MET A 428 -12.83 -11.61 -7.94
C MET A 428 -12.27 -10.33 -7.28
N GLU A 429 -11.14 -9.84 -7.77
CA GLU A 429 -10.44 -8.70 -7.20
C GLU A 429 -11.02 -7.36 -7.62
N TYR A 430 -11.53 -7.25 -8.85
CA TYR A 430 -12.16 -6.06 -9.41
C TYR A 430 -13.64 -6.00 -9.02
N GLY A 431 -14.33 -7.15 -8.99
CA GLY A 431 -15.76 -7.27 -8.77
C GLY A 431 -16.22 -7.18 -7.31
N ARG A 432 -15.34 -7.43 -6.33
CA ARG A 432 -15.66 -7.31 -4.88
C ARG A 432 -16.20 -5.92 -4.52
N LYS A 433 -15.71 -4.85 -5.17
CA LYS A 433 -16.13 -3.47 -4.87
C LYS A 433 -17.42 -3.01 -5.55
N SER A 434 -17.79 -3.54 -6.72
CA SER A 434 -19.12 -3.26 -7.30
C SER A 434 -20.23 -3.65 -6.31
N LYS A 435 -20.06 -4.79 -5.64
CA LYS A 435 -20.96 -5.24 -4.57
C LYS A 435 -20.88 -4.38 -3.31
N GLU A 436 -19.69 -4.00 -2.83
CA GLU A 436 -19.56 -3.12 -1.65
C GLU A 436 -20.12 -1.70 -1.88
N VAL A 437 -19.93 -1.11 -3.05
CA VAL A 437 -20.49 0.20 -3.43
C VAL A 437 -22.00 0.12 -3.61
N GLN A 438 -22.53 -0.98 -4.17
CA GLN A 438 -23.98 -1.25 -4.22
C GLN A 438 -24.58 -1.44 -2.82
N ILE A 439 -23.88 -2.11 -1.90
CA ILE A 439 -24.31 -2.31 -0.51
C ILE A 439 -24.26 -0.99 0.25
N ALA A 440 -23.20 -0.20 0.10
CA ALA A 440 -23.05 1.11 0.74
C ALA A 440 -24.04 2.15 0.21
N SER A 441 -24.41 2.11 -1.07
CA SER A 441 -25.45 2.97 -1.65
C SER A 441 -26.86 2.55 -1.24
N ARG A 442 -27.12 1.25 -1.08
CA ARG A 442 -28.38 0.75 -0.50
C ARG A 442 -28.52 1.10 0.98
N ALA A 443 -27.43 1.06 1.76
CA ALA A 443 -27.43 1.44 3.17
C ALA A 443 -27.57 2.96 3.41
N ARG A 444 -27.37 3.80 2.38
CA ARG A 444 -27.54 5.26 2.45
C ARG A 444 -28.92 5.75 2.02
N LYS A 445 -29.79 4.90 1.50
CA LYS A 445 -31.19 5.27 1.27
C LYS A 445 -31.96 5.16 2.59
N PRO A 446 -32.53 6.26 3.13
CA PRO A 446 -33.46 6.15 4.24
C PRO A 446 -34.63 5.27 3.78
N SER A 447 -34.95 4.25 4.55
CA SER A 447 -36.20 3.50 4.41
C SER A 447 -37.36 4.44 4.75
N GLY A 448 -37.93 5.09 3.75
CA GLY A 448 -39.08 5.97 3.98
C GLY A 448 -39.39 6.89 2.80
N SER A 449 -40.00 6.34 1.76
CA SER A 449 -41.01 7.04 0.96
C SER A 449 -41.79 6.01 0.13
N LYS A 450 -42.88 5.52 0.69
CA LYS A 450 -44.07 5.17 -0.08
C LYS A 450 -45.15 6.13 0.35
#